data_AF-Q9V126-F1
#
_entry.id   AF-Q9V126-F1
#
_cell.length_a   1.000
_cell.length_b   1.000
_cell.length_c   1.000
_cell.angle_alpha   90.00
_cell.angle_beta   90.00
_cell.angle_gamma   90.00
#
_symmetry.space_group_name_H-M   'P 1'
#
loop_
_entity.id
_entity.type
_entity.pdbx_description
1 polymer ?
#
loop_
_entity_poly.entity_id
_entity_poly.type
_entity_poly.pdbx_seq_one_letter_code
_entity_poly.pdbx_strand_id
1 'polypeptide(L)' 'MERKKLVCPLCGGTKFRVEEGKIDSKWGFTAHKVKIVICENCGYVMLFYEGRTIWDFD' A
#
# COMPACT_ATOMS: atom_id res chain seq x y z
N MET A 1 -22.21 9.93 1.46
CA MET A 1 -21.56 8.75 0.83
C MET A 1 -20.99 7.90 1.95
N GLU A 2 -21.53 6.71 2.20
CA GLU A 2 -21.10 5.86 3.31
C GLU A 2 -19.63 5.46 3.10
N ARG A 3 -18.78 5.81 4.06
CA ARG A 3 -17.34 5.54 3.96
C ARG A 3 -17.13 4.06 4.27
N LYS A 4 -17.04 3.22 3.23
CA LYS A 4 -16.79 1.78 3.38
C LYS A 4 -15.54 1.59 4.25
N LYS A 5 -15.70 0.83 5.34
CA LYS A 5 -14.58 0.43 6.20
C LYS A 5 -13.74 -0.60 5.45
N LEU A 6 -12.42 -0.53 5.63
CA LEU A 6 -11.52 -1.53 5.07
C LEU A 6 -11.71 -2.86 5.81
N VAL A 7 -11.83 -3.95 5.06
CA VAL A 7 -12.00 -5.32 5.57
C VAL A 7 -11.02 -6.20 4.83
N CYS A 8 -10.34 -7.10 5.56
CA CYS A 8 -9.38 -8.01 4.97
C CYS A 8 -10.13 -9.00 4.07
N PRO A 9 -9.78 -9.12 2.78
CA PRO A 9 -10.49 -10.01 1.87
C PRO A 9 -10.29 -11.49 2.20
N LEU A 10 -9.24 -11.83 2.97
CA LEU A 10 -8.92 -13.22 3.30
C LEU A 10 -9.54 -13.69 4.62
N CYS A 11 -9.52 -12.87 5.67
CA CYS A 11 -9.95 -13.30 7.01
C CYS A 11 -11.07 -12.45 7.63
N GLY A 12 -11.55 -11.41 6.94
CA GLY A 12 -12.55 -10.49 7.47
C GLY A 12 -12.05 -9.54 8.58
N GLY A 13 -10.76 -9.59 8.92
CA GLY A 13 -10.15 -8.70 9.93
C GLY A 13 -10.28 -7.21 9.56
N THR A 14 -10.39 -6.37 10.58
CA THR A 14 -10.61 -4.92 10.44
C THR A 14 -9.48 -4.06 11.02
N LYS A 15 -8.45 -4.70 11.61
CA LYS A 15 -7.25 -4.06 12.13
C LYS A 15 -6.09 -4.24 11.15
N PHE A 16 -5.41 -3.13 10.88
CA PHE A 16 -4.33 -3.09 9.91
C PHE A 16 -3.19 -2.21 10.40
N ARG A 17 -1.96 -2.66 10.14
CA ARG A 17 -0.77 -1.82 10.18
C ARG A 17 -0.60 -1.17 8.82
N VAL A 18 -0.35 0.13 8.82
CA VAL A 18 -0.16 0.92 7.59
C VAL A 18 1.28 1.39 7.54
N GLU A 19 1.93 1.12 6.42
CA GLU A 19 3.31 1.53 6.13
C GLU A 19 3.35 2.26 4.78
N GLU A 20 4.35 3.12 4.62
CA GLU A 20 4.67 3.72 3.33
C GLU A 20 5.77 2.91 2.66
N GLY A 21 5.64 2.71 1.35
CA GLY A 21 6.59 1.96 0.54
C GLY A 21 6.88 2.65 -0.79
N LYS A 22 8.01 2.28 -1.39
CA LYS A 22 8.35 2.60 -2.78
C LYS A 22 8.53 1.30 -3.56
N ILE A 23 8.02 1.26 -4.78
CA ILE A 23 8.28 0.18 -5.74
C ILE A 23 9.03 0.79 -6.91
N ASP A 24 10.27 0.35 -7.13
CA ASP A 24 11.03 0.78 -8.29
C ASP A 24 10.37 0.28 -9.58
N SER A 25 10.23 1.16 -10.55
CA SER A 25 9.79 0.76 -11.89
C SER A 25 10.84 -0.15 -12.53
N LYS A 26 10.37 -1.07 -13.39
CA LYS A 26 11.21 -2.06 -14.08
C LYS A 26 12.43 -1.46 -14.82
N TRP A 27 12.32 -0.21 -15.27
CA TRP A 27 13.34 0.48 -16.06
C TRP A 27 14.09 1.56 -15.26
N GLY A 28 13.96 1.60 -13.93
CA GLY A 28 14.82 2.40 -13.03
C GLY A 28 14.60 3.91 -13.03
N PHE A 29 13.84 4.47 -13.97
CA PHE A 29 13.66 5.93 -14.07
C PHE A 29 12.54 6.50 -13.22
N THR A 30 11.73 5.67 -12.58
CA THR A 30 10.61 6.13 -11.73
C THR A 30 10.43 5.17 -10.57
N ALA A 31 9.96 5.67 -9.43
CA ALA A 31 9.48 4.83 -8.34
C ALA A 31 7.99 5.12 -8.09
N HIS A 32 7.25 4.10 -7.68
CA HIS A 32 5.84 4.20 -7.34
C HIS A 32 5.70 4.28 -5.82
N LYS A 33 5.19 5.39 -5.29
CA LYS A 33 4.77 5.47 -3.90
C LYS A 33 3.55 4.58 -3.72
N VAL A 34 3.62 3.71 -2.73
CA VAL A 34 2.52 2.83 -2.35
C VAL A 34 2.29 2.94 -0.85
N LYS A 35 1.03 2.87 -0.45
CA LYS A 35 0.65 2.58 0.93
C LYS A 35 0.47 1.08 1.08
N ILE A 36 1.24 0.51 1.98
CA ILE A 36 1.21 -0.91 2.33
C ILE A 36 0.27 -1.07 3.52
N VAL A 37 -0.80 -1.84 3.35
CA VAL A 37 -1.79 -2.09 4.40
C VAL A 37 -1.78 -3.57 4.74
N ILE A 38 -1.29 -3.88 5.93
CA ILE A 38 -1.01 -5.24 6.40
C ILE A 38 -2.07 -5.63 7.42
N CYS A 39 -2.80 -6.71 7.18
CA CYS A 39 -3.77 -7.21 8.15
C CYS A 39 -3.07 -7.73 9.41
N GLU A 40 -3.41 -7.19 10.58
CA GLU A 40 -2.80 -7.63 11.84
C GLU A 40 -3.21 -9.05 12.25
N ASN A 41 -4.29 -9.59 11.67
CA ASN A 41 -4.80 -10.91 12.00
C ASN A 41 -4.13 -12.04 11.19
N CYS A 42 -3.92 -11.85 9.88
CA CYS A 42 -3.39 -12.91 9.01
C CYS A 42 -2.14 -12.50 8.20
N GLY A 43 -1.67 -11.26 8.31
CA GLY A 43 -0.51 -10.76 7.56
C GLY A 43 -0.79 -10.46 6.08
N TYR A 44 -2.03 -10.60 5.59
CA TYR A 44 -2.35 -10.27 4.20
C TYR A 44 -2.05 -8.80 3.89
N VAL A 45 -1.36 -8.57 2.78
CA VAL A 45 -0.88 -7.25 2.36
C VAL A 45 -1.70 -6.73 1.19
N MET A 46 -2.23 -5.52 1.33
CA MET A 46 -2.84 -4.74 0.26
C MET A 46 -1.95 -3.55 -0.07
N LEU A 47 -1.65 -3.35 -1.35
CA LEU A 47 -0.89 -2.21 -1.84
C LEU A 47 -1.84 -1.22 -2.50
N PHE A 48 -1.84 0.02 -2.02
CA PHE A 48 -2.59 1.13 -2.58
C PHE A 48 -1.62 2.09 -3.26
N TYR A 49 -1.82 2.39 -4.53
CA TYR A 49 -0.99 3.33 -5.27
C TYR A 49 -1.26 4.77 -4.84
N GLU A 50 -0.22 5.52 -4.49
CA GLU A 50 -0.32 6.94 -4.08
C GLU A 50 0.29 7.91 -5.10
N GLY A 51 1.04 7.41 -6.08
CA GLY A 51 1.64 8.24 -7.12
C GLY A 51 3.02 7.73 -7.54
N ARG A 52 3.67 8.46 -8.44
CA ARG A 52 5.04 8.17 -8.89
C ARG A 52 5.98 9.30 -8.49
N THR A 53 7.22 8.98 -8.13
CA THR A 53 8.35 9.90 -8.15
C THR A 53 9.13 9.68 -9.44
N ILE A 54 9.53 10.78 -10.09
CA ILE A 54 10.28 10.70 -11.35
C ILE A 54 11.80 10.75 -11.14
N TRP A 55 12.31 11.31 -10.05
CA TRP A 55 13.73 11.27 -9.68
C TRP A 55 13.86 11.52 -8.18
N ASP A 56 14.55 10.64 -7.44
CA ASP A 56 14.99 10.89 -6.06
C ASP A 56 16.19 11.87 -6.13
N PHE A 57 15.90 13.18 -6.25
CA PHE A 57 16.87 14.22 -5.85
C PHE A 57 16.56 14.62 -4.41
N ASP A 58 17.03 13.81 -3.47
CA ASP A 58 17.38 14.21 -2.10
C ASP A 58 18.79 13.67 -1.82
#